data_AF-A0A5S4V608-F1
#
_entry.id   AF-A0A5S4V608-F1
#
_cell.length_a   1.000
_cell.length_b   1.000
_cell.length_c   1.000
_cell.angle_alpha   90.00
_cell.angle_beta   90.00
_cell.angle_gamma   90.00
#
_symmetry.space_group_name_H-M   'P 1'
#
loop_
_entity.id
_entity.type
_entity.pdbx_description
1 polymer ?
#
loop_
_entity_poly.entity_id
_entity_poly.type
_entity_poly.pdbx_seq_one_letter_code
_entity_poly.pdbx_strand_id
1 'polypeptide(L)'
;MAVIAPPRQPDSRDAESTVEPDRGGEALIEEAKQHAKLRRRRVAVTAVVASLAVVLATGLAFGFAGATSERGPEPAVTKAELVPAYPVASAELVASFYTHWGTGLGDNFKYVYDDGRVVSTNGAGGWQQQRLTPGGLELLRAGITASGILGPDRYVGPLQGIGSGAFVQLRVDGVLTAAWQPWPAVDEIDAFNQVIGQLIRFGDWLPADAWAQRETTAYVPPGYAVCAEVMRADRGVFATTADRDAALAHLPEDAAAVLAAGPRFLTFDAQVDAYIASGSTPSSDVIGCRHLTPAQAQSVVDALVTAWPGWGRRVLLAERETNLVMSTRIPGVGRVGVTFGPMLPHGVPEFAMYG
;
A
#
# COMPACT_ATOMS: atom_id res chain seq x y z
N MET A 1 -69.03 -72.46 -51.83
CA MET A 1 -70.03 -71.91 -50.89
C MET A 1 -69.97 -70.40 -50.94
N ALA A 2 -71.13 -69.77 -51.21
CA ALA A 2 -71.55 -68.35 -51.08
C ALA A 2 -70.49 -67.24 -51.29
N VAL A 3 -70.47 -66.49 -52.41
CA VAL A 3 -71.38 -65.41 -52.87
C VAL A 3 -71.59 -64.32 -51.81
N ILE A 4 -71.23 -63.07 -52.13
CA ILE A 4 -72.12 -61.89 -52.21
C ILE A 4 -71.25 -60.64 -52.46
N ALA A 5 -71.45 -60.01 -53.62
CA ALA A 5 -71.12 -58.60 -53.85
C ALA A 5 -72.27 -57.72 -53.37
N PRO A 6 -72.00 -56.48 -52.95
CA PRO A 6 -72.96 -55.40 -53.19
C PRO A 6 -72.34 -54.11 -53.75
N PRO A 7 -73.16 -53.18 -54.23
CA PRO A 7 -72.88 -52.38 -55.42
C PRO A 7 -72.77 -50.86 -55.18
N ARG A 8 -72.42 -50.17 -56.28
CA ARG A 8 -72.60 -48.75 -56.67
C ARG A 8 -73.20 -47.78 -55.66
N GLN A 9 -72.59 -46.59 -55.56
CA GLN A 9 -73.29 -45.36 -55.19
C GLN A 9 -72.56 -44.11 -55.72
N PRO A 10 -73.21 -42.94 -55.75
CA PRO A 10 -73.68 -42.33 -56.98
C PRO A 10 -73.09 -40.95 -57.24
N ASP A 11 -73.32 -40.50 -58.47
CA ASP A 11 -73.10 -39.14 -58.92
C ASP A 11 -74.12 -38.17 -58.31
N SER A 12 -73.62 -36.95 -58.10
CA SER A 12 -74.23 -35.68 -58.51
C SER A 12 -74.55 -34.68 -57.40
N ARG A 13 -73.88 -33.54 -57.56
CA ARG A 13 -74.39 -32.15 -57.51
C ARG A 13 -75.17 -31.78 -56.27
N ASP A 14 -74.64 -30.82 -55.51
CA ASP A 14 -75.31 -29.52 -55.38
C ASP A 14 -74.40 -28.44 -54.79
N ALA A 15 -74.61 -27.23 -55.33
CA ALA A 15 -74.39 -25.91 -54.74
C ALA A 15 -72.95 -25.41 -54.49
N GLU A 16 -72.40 -24.75 -55.52
CA GLU A 16 -71.50 -23.60 -55.36
C GLU A 16 -72.20 -22.50 -54.53
N SER A 17 -71.69 -22.26 -53.33
CA SER A 17 -71.94 -21.06 -52.53
C SER A 17 -70.60 -20.37 -52.32
N THR A 18 -70.33 -19.35 -53.15
CA THR A 18 -69.19 -18.46 -53.02
C THR A 18 -69.46 -17.50 -51.85
N VAL A 19 -69.04 -17.91 -50.66
CA VAL A 19 -68.93 -17.04 -49.48
C VAL A 19 -67.60 -16.29 -49.59
N GLU A 20 -67.66 -14.97 -49.78
CA GLU A 20 -66.48 -14.11 -49.66
C GLU A 20 -65.86 -14.28 -48.26
N PRO A 21 -64.56 -14.58 -48.14
CA PRO A 21 -63.91 -14.67 -46.86
C PRO A 21 -63.85 -13.29 -46.21
N ASP A 22 -64.50 -13.19 -45.05
CA ASP A 22 -64.52 -12.03 -44.16
C ASP A 22 -63.08 -11.62 -43.78
N ARG A 23 -62.59 -10.56 -44.44
CA ARG A 23 -61.24 -9.97 -44.22
C ARG A 23 -61.09 -9.29 -42.85
N GLY A 24 -62.13 -9.28 -42.01
CA GLY A 24 -62.07 -8.72 -40.65
C GLY A 24 -61.32 -9.58 -39.63
N GLY A 25 -61.21 -10.90 -39.86
CA GLY A 25 -60.61 -11.83 -38.89
C GLY A 25 -59.09 -11.77 -38.78
N GLU A 26 -58.38 -11.49 -39.88
CA GLU A 26 -56.91 -11.51 -39.92
C GLU A 26 -56.28 -10.31 -39.17
N ALA A 27 -56.95 -9.16 -39.19
CA ALA A 27 -56.48 -7.96 -38.48
C ALA A 27 -56.46 -8.16 -36.95
N LEU A 28 -57.49 -8.82 -36.40
CA LEU A 28 -57.59 -9.09 -34.97
C LEU A 28 -56.56 -10.14 -34.50
N ILE A 29 -56.19 -11.08 -35.36
CA ILE A 29 -55.17 -12.10 -35.05
C ILE A 29 -53.78 -11.46 -35.00
N GLU A 30 -53.46 -10.56 -35.93
CA GLU A 30 -52.15 -9.87 -35.91
C GLU A 30 -52.03 -8.87 -34.74
N GLU A 31 -53.11 -8.17 -34.40
CA GLU A 31 -53.14 -7.31 -33.21
C GLU A 31 -52.92 -8.12 -31.93
N ALA A 32 -53.59 -9.28 -31.79
CA ALA A 32 -53.39 -10.19 -30.66
C ALA A 32 -51.95 -10.73 -30.56
N LYS A 33 -51.32 -11.06 -31.69
CA LYS A 33 -49.90 -11.49 -31.73
C LYS A 33 -48.94 -10.35 -31.35
N GLN A 34 -49.20 -9.13 -31.81
CA GLN A 34 -48.40 -7.97 -31.43
C GLN A 34 -48.51 -7.67 -29.94
N HIS A 35 -49.71 -7.73 -29.35
CA HIS A 35 -49.90 -7.59 -27.91
C HIS A 35 -49.21 -8.69 -27.11
N ALA A 36 -49.25 -9.94 -27.57
CA ALA A 36 -48.53 -11.05 -26.94
C ALA A 36 -47.00 -10.84 -26.98
N LYS A 37 -46.46 -10.37 -28.10
CA LYS A 37 -45.03 -10.07 -28.27
C LYS A 37 -44.58 -8.92 -27.37
N LEU A 38 -45.39 -7.86 -27.24
CA LEU A 38 -45.12 -6.75 -26.34
C LEU A 38 -45.18 -7.16 -24.86
N ARG A 39 -46.14 -8.01 -24.47
CA ARG A 39 -46.20 -8.58 -23.12
C ARG A 39 -44.96 -9.42 -22.80
N ARG A 40 -44.51 -10.29 -23.72
CA ARG A 40 -43.27 -11.08 -23.54
C ARG A 40 -42.04 -10.19 -23.39
N ARG A 41 -41.92 -9.12 -24.19
CA ARG A 41 -40.82 -8.15 -24.06
C ARG A 41 -40.83 -7.42 -22.74
N ARG A 42 -42.00 -6.96 -22.27
CA ARG A 42 -42.12 -6.31 -20.96
C ARG A 42 -41.72 -7.25 -19.83
N VAL A 43 -42.20 -8.49 -19.83
CA VAL A 43 -41.83 -9.50 -18.81
C VAL A 43 -40.33 -9.77 -18.82
N ALA A 44 -39.71 -9.92 -20.00
CA ALA A 44 -38.27 -10.13 -20.11
C ALA A 44 -37.45 -8.94 -19.58
N VAL A 45 -37.86 -7.71 -19.89
CA VAL A 45 -37.20 -6.50 -19.38
C VAL A 45 -37.34 -6.39 -17.86
N THR A 46 -38.54 -6.64 -17.31
CA THR A 46 -38.74 -6.60 -15.86
C THR A 46 -37.91 -7.67 -15.15
N ALA A 47 -37.80 -8.87 -15.71
CA ALA A 47 -36.95 -9.93 -15.16
C ALA A 47 -35.47 -9.52 -15.15
N VAL A 48 -34.95 -8.95 -16.25
CA VAL A 48 -33.55 -8.47 -16.32
C VAL A 48 -33.29 -7.35 -15.32
N VAL A 49 -34.19 -6.38 -15.18
CA VAL A 49 -34.06 -5.29 -14.20
C VAL A 49 -34.08 -5.83 -12.77
N ALA A 50 -34.97 -6.77 -12.46
CA ALA A 50 -35.02 -7.41 -11.14
C ALA A 50 -33.72 -8.19 -10.85
N SER A 51 -33.18 -8.94 -11.81
CA SER A 51 -31.91 -9.64 -11.66
C SER A 51 -30.73 -8.69 -11.44
N LEU A 52 -30.67 -7.57 -12.17
CA LEU A 52 -29.66 -6.53 -11.98
C LEU A 52 -29.75 -5.87 -10.60
N ALA A 53 -30.96 -5.59 -10.12
CA ALA A 53 -31.17 -5.05 -8.78
C ALA A 53 -30.71 -6.03 -7.69
N VAL A 54 -30.97 -7.33 -7.86
CA VAL A 54 -30.48 -8.37 -6.93
C VAL A 54 -28.95 -8.46 -6.98
N VAL A 55 -28.32 -8.47 -8.16
CA VAL A 55 -26.85 -8.49 -8.28
C VAL A 55 -26.21 -7.25 -7.66
N LEU A 56 -26.77 -6.06 -7.88
CA LEU A 56 -26.30 -4.81 -7.26
C LEU A 56 -26.48 -4.80 -5.74
N ALA A 57 -27.64 -5.22 -5.24
CA ALA A 57 -27.89 -5.31 -3.80
C ALA A 57 -27.00 -6.33 -3.11
N THR A 58 -26.76 -7.48 -3.76
CA THR A 58 -25.88 -8.53 -3.26
C THR A 58 -24.42 -8.07 -3.30
N GLY A 59 -23.98 -7.45 -4.40
CA GLY A 59 -22.64 -6.88 -4.53
C GLY A 59 -22.34 -5.77 -3.52
N LEU A 60 -23.32 -4.90 -3.23
CA LEU A 60 -23.20 -3.88 -2.18
C LEU A 60 -23.18 -4.49 -0.78
N ALA A 61 -24.01 -5.50 -0.51
CA ALA A 61 -24.03 -6.17 0.80
C ALA A 61 -22.70 -6.87 1.10
N PHE A 62 -22.12 -7.59 0.13
CA PHE A 62 -20.81 -8.24 0.30
C PHE A 62 -19.63 -7.26 0.24
N GLY A 63 -19.72 -6.20 -0.56
CA GLY A 63 -18.69 -5.16 -0.63
C GLY A 63 -18.56 -4.34 0.66
N PHE A 64 -19.66 -4.09 1.38
CA PHE A 64 -19.63 -3.40 2.66
C PHE A 64 -19.39 -4.35 3.85
N ALA A 65 -19.94 -5.57 3.84
CA ALA A 65 -19.71 -6.54 4.91
C ALA A 65 -18.25 -7.04 4.98
N GLY A 66 -17.53 -7.05 3.85
CA GLY A 66 -16.09 -7.36 3.83
C GLY A 66 -15.20 -6.21 4.35
N ALA A 67 -15.69 -4.96 4.34
CA ALA A 67 -14.93 -3.79 4.77
C ALA A 67 -15.13 -3.45 6.26
N THR A 68 -16.21 -3.94 6.88
CA THR A 68 -16.45 -3.86 8.32
C THR A 68 -16.27 -5.23 8.95
N SER A 69 -15.09 -5.82 8.80
CA SER A 69 -14.66 -6.82 9.78
C SER A 69 -14.65 -6.08 11.11
N GLU A 70 -15.64 -6.38 11.96
CA GLU A 70 -15.57 -6.14 13.39
C GLU A 70 -14.34 -6.91 13.86
N ARG A 71 -13.16 -6.29 13.77
CA ARG A 71 -12.00 -6.72 14.54
C ARG A 71 -12.49 -6.68 15.97
N GLY A 72 -12.76 -7.87 16.53
CA GLY A 72 -12.97 -8.01 17.96
C GLY A 72 -11.86 -7.25 18.70
N PRO A 73 -12.12 -6.74 19.91
CA PRO A 73 -11.17 -5.92 20.64
C PRO A 73 -9.81 -6.61 20.62
N GLU A 74 -8.91 -6.05 19.82
CA GLU A 74 -7.56 -6.56 19.64
C GLU A 74 -6.94 -6.55 21.03
N PRO A 75 -6.34 -7.65 21.49
CA PRO A 75 -5.79 -7.71 22.84
C PRO A 75 -4.88 -6.50 23.00
N ALA A 76 -5.24 -5.62 23.94
CA ALA A 76 -4.48 -4.42 24.20
C ALA A 76 -3.07 -4.87 24.59
N VAL A 77 -2.11 -4.69 23.69
CA VAL A 77 -0.70 -4.94 24.00
C VAL A 77 -0.37 -3.96 25.12
N THR A 78 -0.20 -4.48 26.33
CA THR A 78 0.06 -3.60 27.46
C THR A 78 1.42 -2.93 27.25
N LYS A 79 1.49 -1.60 27.38
CA LYS A 79 2.73 -0.80 27.21
C LYS A 79 3.94 -1.35 27.97
N ALA A 80 3.73 -2.18 29.00
CA ALA A 80 4.76 -2.75 29.86
C ALA A 80 5.59 -3.88 29.20
N GLU A 81 5.14 -4.46 28.08
CA GLU A 81 5.85 -5.59 27.42
C GLU A 81 6.73 -5.18 26.23
N LEU A 82 6.73 -3.89 25.86
CA LEU A 82 7.54 -3.36 24.76
C LEU A 82 8.96 -3.04 25.24
N VAL A 83 9.68 -4.06 25.72
CA VAL A 83 11.13 -3.95 25.95
C VAL A 83 11.80 -4.01 24.58
N PRO A 84 12.68 -3.05 24.21
CA PRO A 84 13.50 -3.17 23.01
C PRO A 84 14.23 -4.50 23.07
N ALA A 85 13.86 -5.44 22.20
CA ALA A 85 14.19 -6.84 22.42
C ALA A 85 15.70 -7.14 22.34
N TYR A 86 16.52 -6.20 21.87
CA TYR A 86 17.95 -6.44 21.67
C TYR A 86 18.80 -5.18 21.86
N PRO A 87 19.94 -5.24 22.58
CA PRO A 87 20.93 -4.19 22.54
C PRO A 87 21.42 -4.03 21.09
N VAL A 88 21.42 -2.78 20.62
CA VAL A 88 21.75 -2.39 19.25
C VAL A 88 23.26 -2.52 19.02
N ALA A 89 23.76 -3.74 18.91
CA ALA A 89 24.91 -3.94 18.04
C ALA A 89 24.43 -3.52 16.63
N SER A 90 25.12 -2.53 16.03
CA SER A 90 24.78 -2.02 14.70
C SER A 90 24.82 -3.19 13.73
N ALA A 91 23.63 -3.66 13.31
CA ALA A 91 23.56 -4.72 12.32
C ALA A 91 23.75 -4.08 10.95
N GLU A 92 24.53 -4.74 10.09
CA GLU A 92 24.80 -4.24 8.75
C GLU A 92 23.59 -4.51 7.85
N LEU A 93 23.16 -3.49 7.10
CA LEU A 93 22.10 -3.65 6.10
C LEU A 93 22.62 -4.50 4.94
N VAL A 94 22.00 -5.66 4.74
CA VAL A 94 22.30 -6.60 3.66
C VAL A 94 21.45 -6.34 2.45
N ALA A 95 20.15 -6.16 2.63
CA ALA A 95 19.25 -5.87 1.53
C ALA A 95 18.11 -4.96 1.98
N SER A 96 17.60 -4.17 1.05
CA SER A 96 16.36 -3.42 1.25
C SER A 96 15.49 -3.44 0.01
N PHE A 97 14.18 -3.46 0.23
CA PHE A 97 13.19 -3.54 -0.83
C PHE A 97 12.10 -2.50 -0.58
N TYR A 98 11.63 -1.91 -1.65
CA TYR A 98 10.48 -1.01 -1.63
C TYR A 98 9.61 -1.20 -2.86
N THR A 99 8.30 -1.11 -2.65
CA THR A 99 7.30 -1.01 -3.71
C THR A 99 6.27 0.05 -3.32
N HIS A 100 6.04 1.02 -4.20
CA HIS A 100 5.00 2.05 -4.06
C HIS A 100 3.66 1.62 -4.71
N TRP A 101 3.58 0.44 -5.34
CA TRP A 101 2.49 0.19 -6.27
C TRP A 101 1.19 -0.20 -5.56
N GLY A 102 0.11 0.53 -5.88
CA GLY A 102 -1.30 0.32 -5.49
C GLY A 102 -1.92 -1.01 -5.95
N THR A 103 -1.11 -2.07 -6.01
CA THR A 103 -1.43 -3.47 -6.27
C THR A 103 -2.21 -4.13 -5.12
N GLY A 104 -2.68 -3.36 -4.13
CA GLY A 104 -3.29 -3.90 -2.92
C GLY A 104 -2.30 -4.60 -1.97
N LEU A 105 -1.00 -4.60 -2.30
CA LEU A 105 0.03 -5.18 -1.44
C LEU A 105 0.40 -4.26 -0.26
N GLY A 106 0.05 -2.96 -0.31
CA GLY A 106 0.45 -1.96 0.68
C GLY A 106 1.90 -1.52 0.48
N ASP A 107 2.23 -0.32 0.95
CA ASP A 107 3.61 0.16 0.97
C ASP A 107 4.42 -0.72 1.92
N ASN A 108 5.25 -1.59 1.35
CA ASN A 108 6.01 -2.57 2.10
C ASN A 108 7.50 -2.29 1.95
N PHE A 109 8.05 -1.56 2.92
CA PHE A 109 9.48 -1.59 3.13
C PHE A 109 9.88 -2.92 3.73
N LYS A 110 11.00 -3.45 3.26
CA LYS A 110 11.67 -4.59 3.88
C LYS A 110 13.15 -4.30 3.98
N TYR A 111 13.70 -4.52 5.17
CA TYR A 111 15.10 -4.36 5.49
C TYR A 111 15.59 -5.70 6.02
N VAL A 112 16.70 -6.18 5.47
CA VAL A 112 17.31 -7.44 5.88
C VAL A 112 18.72 -7.16 6.33
N TYR A 113 19.05 -7.69 7.51
CA TYR A 113 20.32 -7.48 8.20
C TYR A 113 21.19 -8.73 8.15
N ASP A 114 22.49 -8.53 8.38
CA ASP A 114 23.52 -9.57 8.40
C ASP A 114 23.30 -10.62 9.50
N ASP A 115 22.67 -10.23 10.61
CA ASP A 115 22.29 -11.13 11.70
C ASP A 115 20.96 -11.88 11.47
N GLY A 116 20.42 -11.78 10.26
CA GLY A 116 19.19 -12.42 9.81
C GLY A 116 17.92 -11.67 10.19
N ARG A 117 17.97 -10.55 10.91
CA ARG A 117 16.76 -9.76 11.18
C ARG A 117 16.12 -9.29 9.87
N VAL A 118 14.81 -9.40 9.82
CA VAL A 118 13.97 -8.81 8.77
C VAL A 118 13.07 -7.80 9.45
N VAL A 119 13.18 -6.53 9.11
CA VAL A 119 12.28 -5.47 9.58
C VAL A 119 11.44 -5.02 8.39
N SER A 120 10.13 -4.98 8.54
CA SER A 120 9.23 -4.57 7.46
C SER A 120 8.07 -3.75 7.95
N THR A 121 7.46 -2.99 7.05
CA THR A 121 6.15 -2.39 7.30
C THR A 121 5.06 -3.42 6.98
N ASN A 122 3.94 -3.36 7.68
CA ASN A 122 2.73 -4.09 7.31
C ASN A 122 1.80 -3.17 6.52
N GLY A 123 0.87 -3.73 5.74
CA GLY A 123 -0.09 -2.93 4.95
C GLY A 123 -1.04 -2.07 5.80
N ALA A 124 -1.02 -2.19 7.13
CA ALA A 124 -1.74 -1.32 8.06
C ALA A 124 -0.87 -0.20 8.65
N GLY A 125 0.40 -0.11 8.24
CA GLY A 125 1.37 0.91 8.63
C GLY A 125 2.25 0.55 9.83
N GLY A 126 2.00 -0.55 10.54
CA GLY A 126 2.82 -0.98 11.67
C GLY A 126 4.15 -1.58 11.24
N TRP A 127 5.16 -1.50 12.10
CA TRP A 127 6.44 -2.16 11.88
C TRP A 127 6.47 -3.55 12.50
N GLN A 128 6.99 -4.51 11.76
CA GLN A 128 7.11 -5.91 12.19
C GLN A 128 8.52 -6.43 11.96
N GLN A 129 8.89 -7.44 12.74
CA GLN A 129 10.15 -8.13 12.69
C GLN A 129 9.94 -9.63 12.49
N GLN A 130 10.81 -10.25 11.69
CA GLN A 130 11.01 -11.68 11.58
C GLN A 130 12.51 -11.98 11.63
N ARG A 131 12.90 -13.26 11.57
CA ARG A 131 14.32 -13.64 11.54
C ARG A 131 14.61 -14.82 10.62
N LEU A 132 15.54 -14.61 9.71
CA LEU A 132 16.15 -15.64 8.87
C LEU A 132 17.24 -16.38 9.66
N THR A 133 17.45 -17.65 9.31
CA THR A 133 18.69 -18.36 9.65
C THR A 133 19.83 -17.83 8.76
N PRO A 134 21.11 -18.09 9.10
CA PRO A 134 22.22 -17.80 8.19
C PRO A 134 22.03 -18.42 6.80
N GLY A 135 21.55 -19.67 6.74
CA GLY A 135 21.23 -20.33 5.46
C GLY A 135 20.08 -19.65 4.71
N GLY A 136 19.04 -19.19 5.41
CA GLY A 136 17.96 -18.42 4.81
C GLY A 136 18.40 -17.07 4.24
N LEU A 137 19.35 -16.41 4.90
CA LEU A 137 19.96 -15.17 4.41
C LEU A 137 20.72 -15.42 3.10
N GLU A 138 21.50 -16.50 3.01
CA GLU A 138 22.20 -16.88 1.77
C GLU A 138 21.23 -17.23 0.64
N LEU A 139 20.14 -17.95 0.93
CA LEU A 139 19.09 -18.23 -0.07
C LEU A 139 18.45 -16.94 -0.60
N LEU A 140 18.21 -15.96 0.27
CA LEU A 140 17.72 -14.65 -0.14
C LEU A 140 18.71 -13.94 -1.07
N ARG A 141 19.99 -13.86 -0.68
CA ARG A 141 21.05 -13.24 -1.50
C ARG A 141 21.17 -13.91 -2.87
N ALA A 142 21.16 -15.25 -2.89
CA ALA A 142 21.22 -16.03 -4.11
C ALA A 142 19.99 -15.77 -4.99
N GLY A 143 18.79 -15.71 -4.42
CA GLY A 143 17.56 -15.41 -5.14
C GLY A 143 17.57 -14.03 -5.81
N ILE A 144 18.02 -13.00 -5.08
CA ILE A 144 18.15 -11.64 -5.64
C ILE A 144 19.19 -11.61 -6.76
N THR A 145 20.35 -12.22 -6.54
CA THR A 145 21.43 -12.27 -7.55
C THR A 145 20.97 -13.01 -8.81
N ALA A 146 20.36 -14.19 -8.64
CA ALA A 146 19.86 -15.02 -9.73
C ALA A 146 18.71 -14.36 -10.52
N SER A 147 17.98 -13.41 -9.92
CA SER A 147 16.94 -12.66 -10.62
C SER A 147 17.49 -11.76 -11.73
N GLY A 148 18.80 -11.46 -11.73
CA GLY A 148 19.43 -10.54 -12.68
C GLY A 148 19.02 -9.07 -12.50
N ILE A 149 18.23 -8.74 -11.47
CA ILE A 149 17.74 -7.37 -11.24
C ILE A 149 18.89 -6.37 -10.99
N LEU A 150 20.01 -6.85 -10.45
CA LEU A 150 21.22 -6.07 -10.16
C LEU A 150 22.26 -6.14 -11.30
N GLY A 151 21.83 -6.49 -12.51
CA GLY A 151 22.72 -6.53 -13.67
C GLY A 151 23.39 -5.17 -13.95
N PRO A 152 24.59 -5.16 -14.55
CA PRO A 152 25.37 -3.94 -14.78
C PRO A 152 24.62 -2.89 -15.62
N ASP A 153 23.74 -3.34 -16.53
CA ASP A 153 22.93 -2.47 -17.39
C ASP A 153 21.71 -1.86 -16.67
N ARG A 154 21.45 -2.27 -15.43
CA ARG A 154 20.34 -1.79 -14.58
C ARG A 154 20.80 -0.96 -13.39
N TYR A 155 22.11 -0.70 -13.30
CA TYR A 155 22.66 0.21 -12.32
C TYR A 155 22.21 1.63 -12.67
N VAL A 156 21.28 2.16 -11.88
CA VAL A 156 21.05 3.60 -11.81
C VAL A 156 21.97 4.10 -10.70
N GLY A 157 22.69 5.20 -10.95
CA GLY A 157 23.69 5.77 -10.03
C GLY A 157 23.13 6.17 -8.65
N PRO A 158 23.84 7.02 -7.87
CA PRO A 158 23.31 7.52 -6.61
C PRO A 158 21.88 8.03 -6.80
N LEU A 159 21.00 7.72 -5.85
CA LEU A 159 19.53 7.79 -5.91
C LEU A 159 18.99 9.23 -6.04
N GLN A 160 19.42 9.99 -7.05
CA GLN A 160 18.96 11.35 -7.25
C GLN A 160 17.52 11.34 -7.80
N GLY A 161 16.57 11.79 -6.98
CA GLY A 161 15.18 12.02 -7.38
C GLY A 161 14.30 10.80 -7.26
N ILE A 162 14.18 10.22 -6.06
CA ILE A 162 13.23 9.14 -5.79
C ILE A 162 11.79 9.66 -5.88
N GLY A 163 11.27 9.73 -7.11
CA GLY A 163 9.84 9.73 -7.37
C GLY A 163 9.24 8.36 -7.04
N SER A 164 7.90 8.31 -6.98
CA SER A 164 7.11 7.08 -6.77
C SER A 164 7.60 5.93 -7.64
N GLY A 165 8.25 4.91 -7.05
CA GLY A 165 8.85 3.80 -7.79
C GLY A 165 9.08 2.57 -6.91
N ALA A 166 9.81 1.59 -7.43
CA ALA A 166 10.24 0.41 -6.68
C ALA A 166 11.76 0.25 -6.77
N PHE A 167 12.38 -0.22 -5.69
CA PHE A 167 13.82 -0.45 -5.64
C PHE A 167 14.19 -1.74 -4.91
N VAL A 168 15.37 -2.26 -5.27
CA VAL A 168 16.11 -3.27 -4.52
C VAL A 168 17.52 -2.75 -4.27
N GLN A 169 17.98 -2.88 -3.04
CA GLN A 169 19.39 -2.75 -2.70
C GLN A 169 19.87 -4.08 -2.15
N LEU A 170 21.09 -4.48 -2.51
CA LEU A 170 21.76 -5.67 -2.02
C LEU A 170 23.24 -5.38 -1.82
N ARG A 171 23.77 -5.79 -0.68
CA ARG A 171 25.20 -5.78 -0.41
C ARG A 171 25.88 -6.98 -1.08
N VAL A 172 26.78 -6.70 -2.00
CA VAL A 172 27.60 -7.68 -2.72
C VAL A 172 29.07 -7.31 -2.49
N ASP A 173 29.85 -8.23 -1.92
CA ASP A 173 31.27 -8.02 -1.61
C ASP A 173 31.57 -6.74 -0.81
N GLY A 174 30.68 -6.41 0.14
CA GLY A 174 30.80 -5.22 1.00
C GLY A 174 30.32 -3.92 0.36
N VAL A 175 29.87 -3.94 -0.90
CA VAL A 175 29.34 -2.77 -1.62
C VAL A 175 27.82 -2.88 -1.72
N LEU A 176 27.10 -1.81 -1.36
CA LEU A 176 25.66 -1.76 -1.54
C LEU A 176 25.33 -1.43 -3.00
N THR A 177 24.85 -2.42 -3.74
CA THR A 177 24.42 -2.29 -5.13
C THR A 177 22.91 -2.05 -5.16
N ALA A 178 22.47 -1.05 -5.91
CA ALA A 178 21.06 -0.72 -6.05
C ALA A 178 20.58 -0.94 -7.49
N ALA A 179 19.37 -1.45 -7.61
CA ALA A 179 18.58 -1.35 -8.84
C ALA A 179 17.33 -0.55 -8.51
N TRP A 180 17.11 0.50 -9.28
CA TRP A 180 15.94 1.36 -9.18
C TRP A 180 15.24 1.37 -10.53
N GLN A 181 13.92 1.30 -10.50
CA GLN A 181 13.13 1.55 -11.69
C GLN A 181 12.53 2.97 -11.57
N PRO A 182 13.13 3.98 -12.24
CA PRO A 182 12.39 5.21 -12.53
C PRO A 182 11.17 4.82 -13.34
N TRP A 183 10.04 5.53 -13.21
CA TRP A 183 8.90 5.40 -14.11
C TRP A 183 9.31 5.27 -15.60
N PRO A 184 9.11 4.11 -16.29
CA PRO A 184 9.29 4.04 -17.74
C PRO A 184 8.13 3.29 -18.42
N ALA A 185 8.29 2.93 -19.69
CA ALA A 185 7.26 2.28 -20.51
C ALA A 185 6.71 0.98 -19.88
N VAL A 186 5.41 0.73 -20.11
CA VAL A 186 4.56 -0.30 -19.46
C VAL A 186 5.16 -1.72 -19.47
N ASP A 187 5.93 -2.08 -20.49
CA ASP A 187 6.36 -3.47 -20.68
C ASP A 187 7.53 -3.89 -19.76
N GLU A 188 8.41 -2.95 -19.39
CA GLU A 188 9.51 -3.21 -18.42
C GLU A 188 9.02 -3.19 -16.97
N ILE A 189 7.88 -2.54 -16.73
CA ILE A 189 7.22 -2.47 -15.43
C ILE A 189 6.77 -3.85 -14.98
N ASP A 190 6.20 -4.68 -15.88
CA ASP A 190 5.66 -5.98 -15.50
C ASP A 190 6.74 -6.97 -15.05
N ALA A 191 7.86 -7.04 -15.78
CA ALA A 191 8.96 -7.94 -15.43
C ALA A 191 9.64 -7.51 -14.12
N PHE A 192 9.89 -6.21 -13.95
CA PHE A 192 10.47 -5.68 -12.71
C PHE A 192 9.50 -5.88 -11.54
N ASN A 193 8.22 -5.55 -11.71
CA ASN A 193 7.19 -5.76 -10.68
C ASN A 193 6.99 -7.23 -10.34
N GLN A 194 7.13 -8.14 -11.29
CA GLN A 194 7.07 -9.57 -11.02
C GLN A 194 8.23 -9.98 -10.10
N VAL A 195 9.46 -9.55 -10.41
CA VAL A 195 10.64 -9.85 -9.59
C VAL A 195 10.53 -9.19 -8.21
N ILE A 196 10.22 -7.90 -8.14
CA ILE A 196 10.02 -7.17 -6.87
C ILE A 196 8.88 -7.81 -6.06
N GLY A 197 7.76 -8.12 -6.69
CA GLY A 197 6.61 -8.74 -6.04
C GLY A 197 6.91 -10.14 -5.51
N GLN A 198 7.81 -10.89 -6.15
CA GLN A 198 8.33 -12.15 -5.62
C GLN A 198 9.30 -11.89 -4.45
N LEU A 199 10.21 -10.94 -4.59
CA LEU A 199 11.17 -10.59 -3.55
C LEU A 199 10.44 -10.10 -2.29
N ILE A 200 9.45 -9.22 -2.40
CA ILE A 200 8.68 -8.74 -1.23
C ILE A 200 7.92 -9.89 -0.55
N ARG A 201 7.51 -10.89 -1.32
CA ARG A 201 6.89 -12.13 -0.85
C ARG A 201 7.91 -13.23 -0.55
N PHE A 202 9.15 -12.89 -0.16
CA PHE A 202 10.12 -13.92 0.22
C PHE A 202 9.68 -14.80 1.40
N GLY A 203 8.73 -14.33 2.21
CA GLY A 203 7.98 -15.15 3.17
C GLY A 203 7.35 -16.42 2.58
N ASP A 204 6.96 -16.35 1.30
CA ASP A 204 6.17 -17.38 0.63
C ASP A 204 7.04 -18.41 -0.10
N TRP A 205 8.21 -18.01 -0.63
CA TRP A 205 9.07 -18.88 -1.42
C TRP A 205 10.31 -19.40 -0.67
N LEU A 206 10.72 -18.78 0.44
CA LEU A 206 11.77 -19.35 1.27
C LEU A 206 11.26 -20.63 1.98
N PRO A 207 12.07 -21.70 2.03
CA PRO A 207 11.68 -22.92 2.71
C PRO A 207 11.52 -22.69 4.22
N ALA A 208 10.78 -23.55 4.91
CA ALA A 208 10.44 -23.34 6.32
C ALA A 208 11.68 -23.27 7.25
N ASP A 209 12.74 -24.00 6.91
CA ASP A 209 14.03 -24.04 7.62
C ASP A 209 14.94 -22.83 7.34
N ALA A 210 14.58 -21.97 6.39
CA ALA A 210 15.24 -20.67 6.18
C ALA A 210 14.93 -19.66 7.31
N TRP A 211 13.96 -19.97 8.18
CA TRP A 211 13.48 -19.05 9.22
C TRP A 211 13.91 -19.51 10.61
N ALA A 212 14.63 -18.66 11.31
CA ALA A 212 14.84 -18.81 12.76
C ALA A 212 13.57 -18.40 13.53
N GLN A 213 12.85 -17.42 12.99
CA GLN A 213 11.56 -16.96 13.49
C GLN A 213 10.70 -16.52 12.29
N ARG A 214 9.75 -17.37 11.90
CA ARG A 214 8.85 -17.08 10.77
C ARG A 214 7.68 -16.21 11.16
N GLU A 215 7.18 -16.35 12.38
CA GLU A 215 6.07 -15.53 12.88
C GLU A 215 6.50 -14.07 13.02
N THR A 216 5.67 -13.17 12.51
CA THR A 216 5.88 -11.73 12.61
C THR A 216 5.61 -11.28 14.05
N THR A 217 6.54 -10.53 14.62
CA THR A 217 6.36 -9.82 15.90
C THR A 217 6.40 -8.33 15.67
N ALA A 218 5.82 -7.53 16.56
CA ALA A 218 5.98 -6.07 16.49
C ALA A 218 7.47 -5.69 16.55
N TYR A 219 7.91 -4.79 15.66
CA TYR A 219 9.23 -4.19 15.76
C TYR A 219 9.12 -2.93 16.62
N VAL A 220 9.88 -2.90 17.72
CA VAL A 220 9.98 -1.73 18.59
C VAL A 220 11.29 -1.01 18.27
N PRO A 221 11.25 0.17 17.63
CA PRO A 221 12.45 0.93 17.32
C PRO A 221 13.20 1.31 18.60
N PRO A 222 14.55 1.21 18.64
CA PRO A 222 15.34 1.67 19.78
C PRO A 222 15.31 3.19 19.95
N GLY A 223 14.87 3.92 18.93
CA GLY A 223 14.73 5.36 18.90
C GLY A 223 13.97 5.82 17.65
N TYR A 224 13.80 7.12 17.52
CA TYR A 224 13.15 7.75 16.37
C TYR A 224 14.00 8.92 15.90
N ALA A 225 14.10 9.10 14.59
CA ALA A 225 14.48 10.38 14.02
C ALA A 225 13.22 11.24 13.89
N VAL A 226 13.21 12.39 14.57
CA VAL A 226 12.07 13.31 14.58
C VAL A 226 12.47 14.62 13.94
N CYS A 227 11.76 15.00 12.89
CA CYS A 227 12.06 16.14 12.05
C CYS A 227 10.91 17.15 12.15
N ALA A 228 11.24 18.43 12.38
CA ALA A 228 10.29 19.52 12.21
C ALA A 228 10.52 20.15 10.82
N GLU A 229 9.45 20.27 10.03
CA GLU A 229 9.50 20.73 8.64
C GLU A 229 8.46 21.80 8.36
N VAL A 230 8.73 22.66 7.37
CA VAL A 230 7.72 23.57 6.79
C VAL A 230 7.52 23.19 5.34
N MET A 231 6.36 22.60 5.06
CA MET A 231 5.88 22.39 3.71
C MET A 231 5.34 23.71 3.15
N ARG A 232 6.03 24.24 2.14
CA ARG A 232 5.55 25.37 1.34
C ARG A 232 5.08 24.90 -0.02
N ALA A 233 3.92 25.39 -0.46
CA ALA A 233 3.32 24.99 -1.72
C ALA A 233 4.19 25.36 -2.94
N ASP A 234 5.02 26.40 -2.83
CA ASP A 234 5.90 26.90 -3.90
C ASP A 234 7.30 26.28 -3.90
N ARG A 235 7.71 25.60 -2.82
CA ARG A 235 9.09 25.08 -2.66
C ARG A 235 9.19 23.60 -2.24
N GLY A 236 8.06 22.92 -2.04
CA GLY A 236 8.05 21.54 -1.56
C GLY A 236 8.34 21.43 -0.06
N VAL A 237 8.83 20.26 0.37
CA VAL A 237 8.97 19.86 1.78
C VAL A 237 10.24 20.43 2.45
N PHE A 238 11.14 21.07 1.68
CA PHE A 238 12.51 21.33 2.15
C PHE A 238 12.87 22.80 1.98
N ALA A 239 12.80 23.56 3.05
CA ALA A 239 13.10 24.97 2.98
C ALA A 239 13.91 25.34 4.23
N THR A 240 15.21 25.57 4.04
CA THR A 240 16.15 26.38 4.85
C THR A 240 16.22 26.22 6.39
N THR A 241 17.35 26.68 6.96
CA THR A 241 17.47 26.85 8.42
C THR A 241 16.40 27.78 9.00
N ALA A 242 16.00 28.82 8.24
CA ALA A 242 15.01 29.79 8.69
C ALA A 242 13.61 29.19 8.82
N ASP A 243 13.21 28.29 7.91
CA ASP A 243 11.89 27.69 8.01
C ASP A 243 11.83 26.63 9.10
N ARG A 244 12.94 25.94 9.40
CA ARG A 244 13.05 25.15 10.63
C ARG A 244 12.81 26.00 11.88
N ASP A 245 13.50 27.12 12.01
CA ASP A 245 13.36 27.96 13.19
C ASP A 245 11.93 28.52 13.30
N ALA A 246 11.30 28.83 12.16
CA ALA A 246 9.88 29.17 12.11
C ALA A 246 8.98 27.99 12.54
N ALA A 247 9.25 26.76 12.08
CA ALA A 247 8.52 25.56 12.51
C ALA A 247 8.60 25.39 14.03
N LEU A 248 9.82 25.40 14.58
CA LEU A 248 10.06 25.22 16.01
C LEU A 248 9.38 26.30 16.85
N ALA A 249 9.41 27.57 16.41
CA ALA A 249 8.75 28.68 17.09
C ALA A 249 7.21 28.54 17.16
N HIS A 250 6.65 27.66 16.34
CA HIS A 250 5.21 27.39 16.30
C HIS A 250 4.81 26.03 16.88
N LEU A 251 5.76 25.20 17.30
CA LEU A 251 5.46 24.00 18.05
C LEU A 251 5.09 24.36 19.50
N PRO A 252 4.33 23.48 20.19
CA PRO A 252 4.16 23.59 21.64
C PRO A 252 5.52 23.63 22.34
N GLU A 253 5.64 24.41 23.42
CA GLU A 253 6.91 24.67 24.11
C GLU A 253 7.65 23.37 24.47
N ASP A 254 6.93 22.37 25.01
CA ASP A 254 7.50 21.08 25.38
C ASP A 254 8.07 20.32 24.16
N ALA A 255 7.35 20.31 23.04
CA ALA A 255 7.80 19.69 21.80
C ALA A 255 9.00 20.43 21.19
N ALA A 256 8.93 21.77 21.19
CA ALA A 256 10.01 22.63 20.72
C ALA A 256 11.27 22.44 21.56
N ALA A 257 11.14 22.35 22.89
CA ALA A 257 12.25 22.14 23.81
C ALA A 257 12.96 20.80 23.56
N VAL A 258 12.20 19.70 23.40
CA VAL A 258 12.77 18.39 23.09
C VAL A 258 13.48 18.39 21.73
N LEU A 259 12.92 19.04 20.71
CA LEU A 259 13.53 19.08 19.37
C LEU A 259 14.68 20.10 19.26
N ALA A 260 14.71 21.11 20.12
CA ALA A 260 15.84 22.03 20.26
C ALA A 260 17.00 21.38 21.03
N ALA A 261 16.68 20.55 22.03
CA ALA A 261 17.66 19.87 22.88
C ALA A 261 18.26 18.65 22.20
N GLY A 262 19.49 18.78 21.69
CA GLY A 262 20.29 17.63 21.26
C GLY A 262 21.13 17.91 20.02
N PRO A 263 22.19 17.10 19.80
CA PRO A 263 22.96 17.18 18.57
C PRO A 263 22.07 16.85 17.37
N ARG A 264 22.31 17.52 16.24
CA ARG A 264 21.65 17.17 14.98
C ARG A 264 22.08 15.76 14.61
N PHE A 265 21.12 14.93 14.23
CA PHE A 265 21.40 13.54 13.91
C PHE A 265 21.67 13.34 12.43
N LEU A 266 20.84 13.95 11.58
CA LEU A 266 20.96 13.86 10.14
C LEU A 266 20.91 15.23 9.50
N THR A 267 21.56 15.30 8.36
CA THR A 267 21.59 16.43 7.47
C THR A 267 21.13 15.97 6.10
N PHE A 268 20.04 16.53 5.57
CA PHE A 268 19.69 16.34 4.17
C PHE A 268 20.72 17.06 3.29
N ASP A 269 21.42 16.30 2.45
CA ASP A 269 22.35 16.81 1.45
C ASP A 269 21.64 16.85 0.10
N ALA A 270 21.18 18.05 -0.27
CA ALA A 270 20.49 18.30 -1.53
C ALA A 270 21.33 17.98 -2.78
N GLN A 271 22.65 17.83 -2.67
CA GLN A 271 23.49 17.42 -3.81
C GLN A 271 23.33 15.93 -4.13
N VAL A 272 23.12 15.12 -3.10
CA VAL A 272 22.96 13.68 -3.25
C VAL A 272 21.51 13.23 -3.05
N ASP A 273 20.61 14.15 -2.65
CA ASP A 273 19.22 13.90 -2.28
C ASP A 273 19.06 13.11 -0.96
N ALA A 274 20.16 12.82 -0.24
CA ALA A 274 20.23 11.88 0.88
C ALA A 274 20.30 12.52 2.26
N TYR A 275 19.84 11.80 3.29
CA TYR A 275 20.16 12.16 4.67
C TYR A 275 21.51 11.57 5.09
N ILE A 276 22.48 12.43 5.35
CA ILE A 276 23.82 12.08 5.85
C ILE A 276 23.95 12.34 7.34
N ALA A 277 24.73 11.52 8.06
CA ALA A 277 25.02 11.77 9.47
C ALA A 277 25.68 13.15 9.63
N SER A 278 25.19 13.95 10.59
CA SER A 278 25.65 15.32 10.83
C SER A 278 27.13 15.34 11.30
N GLY A 279 28.07 15.36 10.36
CA GLY A 279 29.52 15.45 10.63
C GLY A 279 30.37 15.88 9.43
N SER A 280 29.86 15.72 8.21
CA SER A 280 30.54 16.10 6.96
C SER A 280 29.89 17.33 6.34
N THR A 281 30.44 18.51 6.65
CA THR A 281 30.11 19.84 6.08
C THR A 281 28.64 20.32 6.24
N PRO A 282 28.39 21.50 6.84
CA PRO A 282 27.06 22.07 6.89
C PRO A 282 26.65 22.52 5.48
N SER A 283 25.90 21.69 4.75
CA SER A 283 25.07 22.22 3.68
C SER A 283 24.00 23.12 4.33
N SER A 284 23.58 24.16 3.63
CA SER A 284 22.74 25.24 4.16
C SER A 284 21.26 24.89 4.32
N ASP A 285 20.81 23.75 3.81
CA ASP A 285 19.39 23.49 3.50
C ASP A 285 18.76 22.34 4.28
N VAL A 286 19.08 22.25 5.56
CA VAL A 286 19.04 20.97 6.24
C VAL A 286 17.90 20.84 7.23
N ILE A 287 17.03 19.86 6.96
CA ILE A 287 16.03 19.30 7.87
C ILE A 287 16.73 18.91 9.18
N GLY A 288 16.40 19.61 10.26
CA GLY A 288 17.08 19.46 11.54
C GLY A 288 16.55 18.27 12.36
N CYS A 289 16.58 17.06 11.82
CA CYS A 289 16.10 15.88 12.53
C CYS A 289 16.90 15.64 13.83
N ARG A 290 16.23 15.12 14.85
CA ARG A 290 16.80 14.72 16.13
C ARG A 290 16.60 13.25 16.36
N HIS A 291 17.63 12.57 16.85
CA HIS A 291 17.48 11.23 17.38
C HIS A 291 16.91 11.34 18.80
N LEU A 292 15.69 10.85 18.97
CA LEU A 292 14.97 10.80 20.22
C LEU A 292 14.83 9.34 20.69
N THR A 293 14.89 9.13 22.00
CA THR A 293 14.44 7.86 22.60
C THR A 293 12.93 7.69 22.40
N PRO A 294 12.37 6.47 22.52
CA PRO A 294 10.93 6.27 22.42
C PRO A 294 10.11 7.12 23.41
N ALA A 295 10.62 7.31 24.63
CA ALA A 295 9.96 8.14 25.64
C ALA A 295 9.95 9.63 25.25
N GLN A 296 11.07 10.14 24.72
CA GLN A 296 11.15 11.51 24.21
C GLN A 296 10.24 11.72 22.99
N ALA A 297 10.25 10.79 22.02
CA ALA A 297 9.36 10.85 20.87
C ALA A 297 7.89 10.85 21.30
N GLN A 298 7.51 10.03 22.28
CA GLN A 298 6.16 10.03 22.83
C GLN A 298 5.81 11.36 23.51
N SER A 299 6.73 11.98 24.24
CA SER A 299 6.48 13.30 24.85
C SER A 299 6.21 14.39 23.82
N VAL A 300 6.90 14.36 22.66
CA VAL A 300 6.64 15.27 21.54
C VAL A 300 5.24 15.02 20.98
N VAL A 301 4.88 13.75 20.74
CA VAL A 301 3.53 13.37 20.31
C VAL A 301 2.46 13.91 21.26
N ASP A 302 2.61 13.66 22.56
CA ASP A 302 1.62 14.04 23.57
C ASP A 302 1.42 15.55 23.58
N ALA A 303 2.52 16.32 23.55
CA ALA A 303 2.47 17.79 23.48
C ALA A 303 1.73 18.29 22.23
N LEU A 304 1.99 17.69 21.06
CA LEU A 304 1.32 18.06 19.80
C LEU A 304 -0.18 17.73 19.83
N VAL A 305 -0.55 16.55 20.34
CA VAL A 305 -1.95 16.12 20.47
C VAL A 305 -2.71 17.01 21.45
N THR A 306 -2.09 17.40 22.57
CA THR A 306 -2.69 18.30 23.55
C THR A 306 -2.90 19.70 22.99
N ALA A 307 -1.93 20.26 22.28
CA ALA A 307 -2.03 21.61 21.75
C ALA A 307 -3.02 21.73 20.57
N TRP A 308 -3.18 20.65 19.79
CA TRP A 308 -4.02 20.64 18.60
C TRP A 308 -5.07 19.52 18.63
N PRO A 309 -6.08 19.62 19.52
CA PRO A 309 -7.14 18.62 19.61
C PRO A 309 -7.95 18.57 18.31
N GLY A 310 -8.03 17.39 17.70
CA GLY A 310 -8.56 17.20 16.34
C GLY A 310 -7.49 16.69 15.35
N TRP A 311 -6.24 16.69 15.78
CA TRP A 311 -5.15 16.02 15.09
C TRP A 311 -5.28 14.51 15.21
N GLY A 312 -5.10 13.83 14.07
CA GLY A 312 -5.58 12.48 13.80
C GLY A 312 -5.30 11.47 14.91
N ARG A 313 -6.37 10.81 15.34
CA ARG A 313 -6.46 9.76 16.37
C ARG A 313 -5.75 8.44 15.98
N ARG A 314 -4.66 8.49 15.22
CA ARG A 314 -3.89 7.31 14.74
C ARG A 314 -2.48 7.23 15.31
N VAL A 315 -2.20 8.01 16.36
CA VAL A 315 -0.86 8.02 16.94
C VAL A 315 -0.69 6.90 17.96
N LEU A 316 -0.07 5.81 17.51
CA LEU A 316 0.60 4.86 18.40
C LEU A 316 1.97 4.57 17.81
N LEU A 317 3.00 5.22 18.34
CA LEU A 317 4.42 5.03 17.97
C LEU A 317 4.86 3.55 18.05
N ALA A 318 4.13 2.74 18.82
CA ALA A 318 4.38 1.32 19.00
C ALA A 318 3.59 0.39 18.07
N GLU A 319 2.52 0.83 17.41
CA GLU A 319 1.56 -0.12 16.83
C GLU A 319 1.27 0.02 15.34
N ARG A 320 1.26 1.22 14.71
CA ARG A 320 0.52 1.32 13.42
C ARG A 320 0.97 2.27 12.32
N GLU A 321 1.98 3.14 12.45
CA GLU A 321 2.31 4.02 11.32
C GLU A 321 3.80 4.09 11.00
N THR A 322 4.10 4.01 9.69
CA THR A 322 5.44 3.87 9.12
C THR A 322 6.24 5.14 9.23
N ASN A 323 5.55 6.27 9.06
CA ASN A 323 5.98 7.62 9.32
C ASN A 323 4.79 8.37 9.91
N LEU A 324 4.93 8.83 11.16
CA LEU A 324 3.92 9.72 11.73
C LEU A 324 4.21 11.12 11.21
N VAL A 325 3.35 11.65 10.34
CA VAL A 325 3.42 13.04 9.88
C VAL A 325 2.29 13.84 10.52
N MET A 326 2.62 14.72 11.44
CA MET A 326 1.66 15.60 12.12
C MET A 326 1.79 16.99 11.52
N SER A 327 0.78 17.55 10.83
CA SER A 327 0.93 18.85 10.16
C SER A 327 -0.23 19.84 10.30
N THR A 328 0.10 21.11 10.58
CA THR A 328 -0.84 22.26 10.75
C THR A 328 -0.58 23.29 9.69
N ARG A 329 -1.62 24.00 9.25
CA ARG A 329 -1.43 25.20 8.44
C ARG A 329 -1.38 26.43 9.34
N ILE A 330 -0.27 27.15 9.27
CA ILE A 330 -0.04 28.39 10.01
C ILE A 330 -0.12 29.56 9.02
N PRO A 331 -0.98 30.57 9.26
CA PRO A 331 -1.04 31.76 8.44
C PRO A 331 0.33 32.44 8.29
N GLY A 332 0.73 32.72 7.05
CA GLY A 332 2.00 33.39 6.73
C GLY A 332 3.24 32.50 6.74
N VAL A 333 3.19 31.29 7.30
CA VAL A 333 4.34 30.36 7.35
C VAL A 333 4.22 29.23 6.34
N GLY A 334 3.02 28.62 6.25
CA GLY A 334 2.78 27.45 5.41
C GLY A 334 2.24 26.29 6.24
N ARG A 335 2.51 25.06 5.80
CA ARG A 335 2.14 23.85 6.56
C ARG A 335 3.35 23.42 7.41
N VAL A 336 3.26 23.54 8.73
CA VAL A 336 4.28 23.04 9.65
C VAL A 336 4.01 21.58 9.95
N GLY A 337 5.00 20.72 9.75
CA GLY A 337 4.96 19.27 9.97
C GLY A 337 5.94 18.83 11.06
N VAL A 338 5.60 17.76 11.78
CA VAL A 338 6.54 16.95 12.56
C VAL A 338 6.46 15.52 12.06
N THR A 339 7.59 15.00 11.58
CA THR A 339 7.72 13.66 11.02
C THR A 339 8.53 12.77 11.97
N PHE A 340 8.03 11.57 12.26
CA PHE A 340 8.72 10.58 13.07
C PHE A 340 9.02 9.36 12.21
N GLY A 341 10.31 9.05 12.05
CA GLY A 341 10.77 7.82 11.40
C GLY A 341 11.46 6.94 12.42
N PRO A 342 11.18 5.63 12.45
CA PRO A 342 11.84 4.72 13.36
C PRO A 342 13.32 4.62 13.01
N MET A 343 14.17 4.58 14.02
CA MET A 343 15.57 4.23 13.86
C MET A 343 15.67 2.74 13.57
N LEU A 344 16.29 2.39 12.45
CA LEU A 344 16.50 0.99 12.08
C LEU A 344 17.77 0.42 12.73
N PRO A 345 17.95 -0.91 12.78
CA PRO A 345 19.11 -1.55 13.40
C PRO A 345 20.49 -1.06 12.94
N HIS A 346 20.59 -0.52 11.72
CA HIS A 346 21.84 0.04 11.17
C HIS A 346 22.07 1.52 11.56
N GLY A 347 21.21 2.10 12.40
CA GLY A 347 21.38 3.46 12.91
C GLY A 347 21.01 4.56 11.93
N VAL A 348 20.23 4.26 10.89
CA VAL A 348 19.67 5.25 9.97
C VAL A 348 18.14 5.12 10.02
N PRO A 349 17.36 6.22 10.02
CA PRO A 349 15.92 6.15 10.01
C PRO A 349 15.41 5.75 8.63
N GLU A 350 14.20 5.19 8.58
CA GLU A 350 13.63 4.75 7.29
C GLU A 350 13.59 5.88 6.25
N PHE A 351 13.15 7.08 6.62
CA PHE A 351 13.00 8.14 5.63
C PHE A 351 14.33 8.68 5.09
N ALA A 352 15.46 8.33 5.72
CA ALA A 352 16.78 8.69 5.25
C ALA A 352 17.22 7.88 4.03
N MET A 353 16.52 6.81 3.70
CA MET A 353 16.82 5.98 2.52
C MET A 353 16.09 6.41 1.25
N TYR A 354 15.20 7.42 1.32
CA TYR A 354 14.54 7.95 0.12
C TYR A 354 15.40 8.95 -0.68
N GLY A 355 16.68 9.01 -0.35
CA GLY A 355 17.56 10.06 -0.78
C GLY A 355 18.95 9.55 -1.07
#